data_AF-A0A973R2K0-F1
#
_entry.id   AF-A0A973R2K0-F1
#
_cell.length_a   1.000
_cell.length_b   1.000
_cell.length_c   1.000
_cell.angle_alpha   90.00
_cell.angle_beta   90.00
_cell.angle_gamma   90.00
#
_symmetry.space_group_name_H-M   'P 1'
#
loop_
_entity.id
_entity.type
_entity.pdbx_description
1 polymer ?
#
loop_
_entity_poly.entity_id
_entity_poly.type
_entity_poly.pdbx_seq_one_letter_code
_entity_poly.pdbx_strand_id
1 'polypeptide(L)'
;MTRRLSAAAARAVIEAAERVKAPTWPEDNRWHVVSGGQVLVVIEPAYSGGRRAGWRYWLADVGPGGNNRSWDTIDQAAAAGLGAWERWATRPNRNR
;
A
#
# COMPACT_ATOMS: atom_id res chain seq x y z
N MET A 1 4.76 -3.83 -19.76
CA MET A 1 5.06 -2.47 -19.26
C MET A 1 3.75 -1.72 -19.15
N THR A 2 3.25 -1.48 -17.93
CA THR A 2 1.98 -0.79 -17.71
C THR A 2 2.14 0.70 -17.99
N ARG A 3 1.30 1.27 -18.86
CA ARG A 3 1.24 2.70 -19.15
C ARG A 3 1.00 3.47 -17.84
N ARG A 4 1.85 4.46 -17.55
CA ARG A 4 1.75 5.29 -16.33
C ARG A 4 0.46 6.11 -16.35
N LEU A 5 -0.11 6.32 -15.18
CA LEU A 5 -1.34 7.10 -15.01
C LEU A 5 -1.03 8.60 -14.97
N SER A 6 -1.97 9.41 -15.43
CA SER A 6 -1.97 10.84 -15.09
C SER A 6 -2.27 11.02 -13.60
N ALA A 7 -1.90 12.15 -13.01
CA ALA A 7 -2.23 12.46 -11.61
C ALA A 7 -3.74 12.38 -11.35
N ALA A 8 -4.56 12.90 -12.27
CA ALA A 8 -6.02 12.82 -12.17
C ALA A 8 -6.53 11.37 -12.18
N ALA A 9 -5.98 10.51 -13.05
CA ALA A 9 -6.37 9.11 -13.10
C ALA A 9 -5.92 8.34 -11.85
N ALA A 10 -4.71 8.61 -11.35
CA ALA A 10 -4.24 8.04 -10.10
C ALA A 10 -5.12 8.47 -8.91
N ARG A 11 -5.54 9.74 -8.88
CA ARG A 11 -6.44 10.23 -7.85
C ARG A 11 -7.81 9.54 -7.90
N ALA A 12 -8.37 9.34 -9.09
CA ALA A 12 -9.65 8.62 -9.23
C ALA A 12 -9.56 7.17 -8.70
N VAL A 13 -8.44 6.49 -8.94
CA VAL A 13 -8.20 5.14 -8.40
C VAL A 13 -8.12 5.16 -6.86
N ILE A 14 -7.48 6.17 -6.28
CA ILE A 14 -7.36 6.37 -4.84
C ILE A 14 -8.71 6.67 -4.18
N GLU A 15 -9.53 7.54 -4.78
CA GLU A 15 -10.87 7.87 -4.27
C GLU A 15 -11.81 6.67 -4.30
N ALA A 16 -11.65 5.79 -5.29
CA ALA A 16 -12.40 4.53 -5.38
C ALA A 16 -11.79 3.39 -4.56
N ALA A 17 -10.69 3.63 -3.84
CA ALA A 17 -10.00 2.58 -3.11
C ALA A 17 -10.66 2.29 -1.76
N GLU A 18 -10.78 1.01 -1.44
CA GLU A 18 -11.35 0.53 -0.19
C GLU A 18 -10.32 -0.29 0.58
N ARG A 19 -10.39 -0.21 1.91
CA ARG A 19 -9.58 -1.07 2.78
C ARG A 19 -10.38 -2.31 3.15
N VAL A 20 -9.83 -3.47 2.82
CA VAL A 20 -10.42 -4.79 3.11
C VAL A 20 -9.43 -5.68 3.86
N LYS A 21 -9.94 -6.68 4.57
CA LYS A 21 -9.08 -7.72 5.14
C LYS A 21 -8.47 -8.55 4.00
N ALA A 22 -7.19 -8.91 4.12
CA ALA A 22 -6.58 -9.84 3.18
C ALA A 22 -7.24 -11.22 3.30
N PRO A 23 -7.20 -12.06 2.25
CA PRO A 23 -7.67 -13.45 2.35
C PRO A 23 -6.96 -14.25 3.46
N THR A 24 -5.69 -13.94 3.73
CA THR A 24 -4.85 -14.54 4.77
C THR A 24 -4.99 -13.87 6.13
N TRP A 25 -5.92 -12.93 6.31
CA TRP A 25 -6.07 -12.14 7.54
C TRP A 25 -6.11 -12.97 8.84
N PRO A 26 -6.73 -14.17 8.90
CA PRO A 26 -6.70 -14.99 10.11
C PRO A 26 -5.29 -15.41 10.55
N GLU A 27 -4.33 -15.46 9.63
CA GLU A 27 -2.97 -15.94 9.87
C GLU A 27 -1.99 -14.79 10.10
N ASP A 28 -2.06 -13.76 9.26
CA ASP A 28 -1.05 -12.69 9.20
C ASP A 28 -1.58 -11.29 9.58
N ASN A 29 -2.89 -11.18 9.85
CA ASN A 29 -3.59 -9.93 10.14
C ASN A 29 -3.36 -8.84 9.08
N ARG A 30 -3.13 -9.22 7.81
CA ARG A 30 -2.88 -8.28 6.73
C ARG A 30 -4.16 -7.63 6.22
N TRP A 31 -4.03 -6.38 5.85
CA TRP A 31 -5.07 -5.60 5.18
C TRP A 31 -4.62 -5.26 3.78
N HIS A 32 -5.57 -5.22 2.86
CA HIS A 32 -5.36 -4.76 1.49
C HIS A 32 -6.10 -3.43 1.29
N VAL A 33 -5.48 -2.52 0.56
CA VAL A 33 -6.17 -1.40 -0.07
C VAL A 33 -6.39 -1.79 -1.52
N VAL A 34 -7.65 -1.89 -1.92
CA VAL A 34 -8.09 -2.42 -3.22
C VAL A 34 -8.87 -1.36 -3.99
N SER A 35 -8.74 -1.34 -5.32
CA SER A 35 -9.55 -0.49 -6.19
C SER A 35 -9.82 -1.24 -7.50
N GLY A 36 -11.08 -1.33 -7.91
CA GLY A 36 -11.48 -2.05 -9.13
C GLY A 36 -11.02 -3.52 -9.17
N GLY A 37 -10.93 -4.19 -8.01
CA GLY A 37 -10.45 -5.57 -7.90
C GLY A 37 -8.92 -5.74 -7.88
N GLN A 38 -8.16 -4.66 -8.04
CA GLN A 38 -6.69 -4.68 -7.94
C GLN A 38 -6.25 -4.30 -6.53
N VAL A 39 -5.30 -5.05 -5.95
CA VAL A 39 -4.61 -4.65 -4.71
C VAL A 39 -3.57 -3.60 -5.04
N LEU A 40 -3.66 -2.42 -4.41
CA LEU A 40 -2.72 -1.32 -4.58
C LEU A 40 -1.63 -1.36 -3.50
N VAL A 41 -2.06 -1.57 -2.25
CA VAL A 41 -1.21 -1.52 -1.05
C VAL A 41 -1.55 -2.70 -0.17
N VAL A 42 -0.52 -3.35 0.38
CA VAL A 42 -0.66 -4.32 1.46
C VAL A 42 -0.16 -3.67 2.74
N ILE A 43 -0.90 -3.86 3.82
CA ILE A 43 -0.59 -3.36 5.15
C ILE A 43 -0.48 -4.56 6.08
N GLU A 44 0.59 -4.63 6.87
CA GLU A 44 0.77 -5.69 7.86
C GLU A 44 1.20 -5.14 9.22
N PRO A 45 0.97 -5.89 10.30
CA PRO A 45 1.46 -5.49 11.60
C PRO A 45 3.00 -5.47 11.62
N ALA A 46 3.57 -4.39 12.16
CA ALA A 46 4.99 -4.33 12.47
C ALA A 46 5.21 -4.80 13.91
N TYR A 47 6.26 -5.59 14.14
CA TYR A 47 6.62 -6.09 15.47
C TYR A 47 8.02 -5.63 15.85
N SER A 48 8.18 -5.25 17.13
CA SER A 48 9.47 -4.93 17.74
C SER A 48 9.51 -5.54 19.14
N GLY A 49 10.58 -6.25 19.49
CA GLY A 49 10.71 -6.91 20.79
C GLY A 49 9.57 -7.88 21.13
N GLY A 50 9.01 -8.57 20.13
CA GLY A 50 7.90 -9.51 20.32
C GLY A 50 6.53 -8.86 20.56
N ARG A 51 6.42 -7.53 20.51
CA ARG A 51 5.15 -6.79 20.62
C ARG A 51 4.83 -6.06 19.32
N ARG A 52 3.54 -5.88 19.03
CA ARG A 52 3.11 -5.06 17.88
C ARG A 52 3.52 -3.62 18.13
N ALA A 53 4.33 -3.07 17.23
CA ALA A 53 4.91 -1.73 17.27
C ALA A 53 4.31 -0.78 16.22
N GLY A 54 3.17 -1.19 15.63
CA GLY A 54 2.42 -0.41 14.66
C GLY A 54 2.09 -1.23 13.42
N TRP A 55 2.02 -0.53 12.29
CA TRP A 55 1.65 -1.05 10.98
C TRP A 55 2.66 -0.59 9.96
N ARG A 56 2.97 -1.42 8.98
CA ARG A 56 3.81 -1.06 7.83
C ARG A 56 3.06 -1.37 6.55
N TYR A 57 3.48 -0.75 5.45
CA TYR A 57 2.89 -1.00 4.14
C TYR A 57 3.96 -1.31 3.09
N TRP A 58 3.53 -1.96 2.02
CA TRP A 58 4.24 -1.99 0.74
C TRP A 58 3.26 -1.96 -0.44
N LEU A 59 3.77 -1.60 -1.62
CA LEU A 59 2.98 -1.62 -2.84
C LEU A 59 2.88 -3.05 -3.36
N ALA A 60 1.68 -3.50 -3.73
CA ALA A 60 1.47 -4.87 -4.19
C ALA A 60 2.37 -5.23 -5.40
N ASP A 61 2.53 -4.29 -6.33
CA ASP A 61 3.36 -4.44 -7.53
C ASP A 61 4.88 -4.39 -7.27
N VAL A 62 5.30 -3.92 -6.09
CA VAL A 62 6.72 -3.80 -5.73
C VAL A 62 7.15 -4.89 -4.74
N GLY A 63 6.20 -5.39 -3.94
CA GLY A 63 6.48 -6.31 -2.84
C GLY A 63 7.07 -5.60 -1.61
N PRO A 64 7.26 -6.34 -0.50
CA PRO A 64 7.81 -5.80 0.73
C PRO A 64 9.24 -5.27 0.49
N GLY A 65 9.42 -3.96 0.69
CA GLY A 65 10.71 -3.27 0.57
C GLY A 65 11.24 -2.78 1.91
N GLY A 66 12.50 -2.32 1.96
CA GLY A 66 13.25 -1.89 3.16
C GLY A 66 12.71 -0.65 3.92
N ASN A 67 11.43 -0.35 3.79
CA ASN A 67 10.73 0.59 4.62
C ASN A 67 10.57 0.00 6.04
N ASN A 68 11.45 0.40 6.95
CA ASN A 68 11.36 0.05 8.37
C ASN A 68 10.47 1.00 9.18
N ARG A 69 9.82 1.97 8.52
CA ARG A 69 8.92 2.89 9.21
C ARG A 69 7.63 2.16 9.55
N SER A 70 7.22 2.26 10.81
CA SER A 70 5.89 1.89 11.27
C SER A 70 5.03 3.14 11.44
N TRP A 71 3.73 2.95 11.31
CA TRP A 71 2.67 3.90 11.59
C TRP A 71 1.81 3.37 12.73
N ASP A 72 1.24 4.26 13.53
CA ASP A 72 0.53 3.88 14.75
C ASP A 72 -0.80 3.20 14.44
N THR A 73 -1.44 3.62 13.34
CA THR A 73 -2.74 3.10 12.91
C THR A 73 -2.71 2.54 11.50
N ILE A 74 -3.66 1.64 11.21
CA ILE A 74 -3.86 1.09 9.87
C ILE A 74 -4.22 2.22 8.89
N ASP A 75 -5.00 3.22 9.31
CA ASP A 75 -5.40 4.35 8.45
C ASP A 75 -4.19 5.20 8.04
N GLN A 76 -3.26 5.45 8.97
CA GLN A 76 -2.01 6.15 8.67
C GLN A 76 -1.14 5.36 7.69
N ALA A 77 -1.01 4.04 7.89
CA ALA A 77 -0.28 3.18 6.97
C ALA A 77 -0.94 3.13 5.58
N ALA A 78 -2.28 3.09 5.52
CA ALA A 78 -3.05 3.12 4.27
C ALA A 78 -2.84 4.44 3.52
N ALA A 79 -2.99 5.58 4.20
CA ALA A 79 -2.78 6.90 3.60
C ALA A 79 -1.34 7.08 3.08
N ALA A 80 -0.35 6.65 3.88
CA ALA A 80 1.05 6.69 3.46
C ALA A 80 1.32 5.78 2.25
N GLY A 81 0.70 4.59 2.23
CA GLY A 81 0.77 3.64 1.13
C GLY A 81 0.13 4.16 -0.15
N LEU A 82 -1.06 4.75 -0.07
CA LEU A 82 -1.76 5.36 -1.21
C LEU A 82 -0.94 6.52 -1.79
N GLY A 83 -0.34 7.37 -0.95
CA GLY A 83 0.56 8.42 -1.43
C GLY A 83 1.85 7.88 -2.06
N ALA A 84 2.36 6.72 -1.62
CA ALA A 84 3.48 6.06 -2.28
C ALA A 84 3.07 5.42 -3.61
N TRP A 85 1.89 4.81 -3.66
CA TRP A 85 1.31 4.25 -4.87
C TRP A 85 1.08 5.32 -5.91
N GLU A 86 0.51 6.48 -5.55
CA GLU A 86 0.30 7.62 -6.44
C GLU A 86 1.61 8.05 -7.11
N ARG A 87 2.66 8.24 -6.30
CA ARG A 87 4.00 8.59 -6.80
C ARG A 87 4.56 7.51 -7.72
N TRP A 88 4.39 6.24 -7.39
CA TRP A 88 4.86 5.15 -8.24
C TRP A 88 4.08 5.06 -9.56
N ALA A 89 2.76 5.24 -9.53
CA ALA A 89 1.88 5.16 -10.68
C ALA A 89 2.07 6.33 -11.67
N THR A 90 2.47 7.51 -11.16
CA THR A 90 2.60 8.75 -11.93
C THR A 90 4.03 9.11 -12.32
N ARG A 91 5.06 8.52 -11.68
CA ARG A 91 6.47 8.80 -12.00
C ARG A 91 6.78 8.50 -13.48
N PRO A 92 7.35 9.46 -14.23
CA PRO A 92 7.79 9.20 -15.60
C PRO A 92 8.90 8.15 -15.58
N ASN A 93 8.86 7.22 -16.56
CA ASN A 93 9.88 6.21 -16.71
C ASN A 93 11.20 6.90 -17.10
N ARG A 94 12.12 7.11 -16.14
CA ARG A 94 13.51 7.40 -16.49
C ARG A 94 14.09 6.09 -17.01
N ASN A 95 14.09 5.94 -18.34
CA ASN A 95 14.86 4.90 -19.01
C ASN A 95 16.27 4.87 -18.40
N ARG A 96 16.67 3.70 -17.92
CA ARG A 96 18.07 3.32 -17.76
C ARG A 96 18.37 2.30 -18.84
#